data_AF-A0A7J4J653-F1
#
_entry.id   AF-A0A7J4J653-F1
#
_cell.length_a   1.000
_cell.length_b   1.000
_cell.length_c   1.000
_cell.angle_alpha   90.00
_cell.angle_beta   90.00
_cell.angle_gamma   90.00
#
_symmetry.space_group_name_H-M   'P 1'
#
loop_
_entity.id
_entity.type
_entity.pdbx_description
1 polymer ?
#
loop_
_entity_poly.entity_id
_entity_poly.type
_entity_poly.pdbx_seq_one_letter_code
_entity_poly.pdbx_strand_id
1 'polypeptide(L)'
;LPCGFTQALQLYVLSKGDPTVGALTMLVFSLGTLPSLLSIGLLTTFTKGTVQRYVTSFSAVLIIVLGVYNLPSGLTLVGAATVDVPVVDAPPVLLDDVQVISMAVNGYDYAPNSFTLKKGVPVEWRIDGKNARGCAKIITAPKLGVTERLNSDSVTIIRFTPTAAGSVQFTCTMGMAGPGVFTVV
;
A
#
# COMPACT_ATOMS: atom_id res chain seq x y z
N LEU A 1 -15.90 -1.82 -5.32
CA LEU A 1 -16.08 -3.29 -5.33
C LEU A 1 -14.97 -3.89 -4.49
N PRO A 2 -15.25 -4.87 -3.61
CA PRO A 2 -14.29 -5.37 -2.63
C PRO A 2 -13.12 -6.04 -3.37
N CYS A 3 -12.03 -5.28 -3.57
CA CYS A 3 -10.86 -5.73 -4.31
C CYS A 3 -10.33 -7.05 -3.76
N GLY A 4 -10.42 -7.26 -2.44
CA GLY A 4 -10.00 -8.49 -1.78
C GLY A 4 -10.78 -9.74 -2.20
N PHE A 5 -12.09 -9.65 -2.41
CA PHE A 5 -12.87 -10.82 -2.86
C PHE A 5 -12.46 -11.23 -4.28
N THR A 6 -12.35 -10.26 -5.19
CA THR A 6 -11.93 -10.52 -6.57
C THR A 6 -10.46 -10.97 -6.66
N GLN A 7 -9.58 -10.43 -5.82
CA GLN A 7 -8.17 -10.83 -5.74
C GLN A 7 -8.02 -12.25 -5.19
N ALA A 8 -8.80 -12.64 -4.19
CA ALA A 8 -8.80 -14.01 -3.65
C ALA A 8 -9.25 -15.03 -4.72
N LEU A 9 -10.28 -14.69 -5.50
CA LEU A 9 -10.74 -15.54 -6.60
C LEU A 9 -9.67 -15.68 -7.69
N GLN A 10 -9.00 -14.58 -8.06
CA GLN A 10 -7.91 -14.61 -9.03
C GLN A 10 -6.74 -15.48 -8.55
N LEU A 11 -6.34 -15.35 -7.28
CA LEU A 11 -5.29 -16.19 -6.68
C LEU A 11 -5.71 -17.67 -6.63
N TYR A 12 -6.97 -17.96 -6.29
CA TYR A 12 -7.50 -19.32 -6.29
C TYR A 12 -7.42 -19.96 -7.68
N VAL A 13 -7.87 -19.27 -8.72
CA VAL A 13 -7.78 -19.75 -10.11
C VAL A 13 -6.32 -19.97 -10.52
N LEU A 14 -5.42 -19.03 -10.20
CA LEU A 14 -3.99 -19.18 -10.48
C LEU A 14 -3.38 -20.38 -9.76
N SER A 15 -3.77 -20.65 -8.51
CA SER A 15 -3.29 -21.82 -7.75
C SER A 15 -3.76 -23.15 -8.30
N LYS A 16 -4.87 -23.19 -9.05
CA LYS A 16 -5.41 -24.41 -9.64
C LYS A 16 -4.74 -24.79 -10.95
N GLY A 17 -4.15 -23.82 -11.66
CA GLY A 17 -3.38 -24.05 -12.89
C GLY A 17 -4.16 -24.64 -14.08
N ASP A 18 -5.47 -24.89 -13.93
CA ASP A 18 -6.32 -25.52 -14.94
C ASP A 18 -7.27 -24.47 -15.58
N PRO A 19 -7.22 -24.29 -16.91
CA PRO A 19 -8.07 -23.33 -17.61
C PRO A 19 -9.57 -23.64 -17.48
N THR A 20 -9.96 -24.90 -17.34
CA THR A 20 -11.37 -25.31 -17.23
C THR A 20 -11.97 -24.91 -15.87
N VAL A 21 -11.20 -25.08 -14.79
CA VAL A 21 -11.59 -24.66 -13.44
C VAL A 21 -11.69 -23.14 -13.36
N GLY A 22 -10.77 -22.42 -14.01
CA GLY A 22 -10.85 -20.97 -14.14
C GLY A 22 -12.12 -20.51 -14.88
N ALA A 23 -12.44 -21.13 -16.01
CA ALA A 23 -13.65 -20.81 -16.78
C ALA A 23 -14.93 -21.06 -15.98
N LEU A 24 -15.06 -22.22 -15.32
CA LEU A 24 -16.23 -22.57 -14.51
C LEU A 24 -16.41 -21.64 -13.31
N THR A 25 -15.34 -21.31 -12.60
CA THR A 25 -15.40 -20.43 -11.42
C THR A 25 -15.79 -19.00 -11.80
N MET A 26 -15.24 -18.45 -12.89
CA MET A 26 -15.62 -17.14 -13.40
C MET A 26 -17.07 -17.12 -13.89
N LEU A 27 -17.53 -18.18 -14.55
CA LEU A 27 -18.92 -18.31 -15.01
C LEU A 27 -19.90 -18.32 -13.83
N VAL A 28 -19.62 -19.11 -12.79
CA VAL A 28 -20.45 -19.15 -11.58
C VAL A 28 -20.46 -17.80 -10.86
N PHE A 29 -19.31 -17.12 -10.77
CA PHE A 29 -19.23 -15.79 -10.18
C PHE A 29 -20.03 -14.74 -10.99
N SER A 30 -19.93 -14.77 -12.31
CA SER A 30 -20.73 -13.91 -13.19
C SER A 30 -22.22 -14.18 -13.05
N LEU A 31 -22.65 -15.45 -13.06
CA LEU A 31 -24.05 -15.81 -12.84
C LEU A 31 -24.56 -15.42 -11.45
N GLY A 32 -23.72 -15.48 -10.41
CA GLY A 32 -24.09 -15.08 -9.06
C GLY A 32 -24.24 -13.57 -8.88
N THR A 33 -23.45 -12.77 -9.60
CA THR A 33 -23.51 -11.28 -9.54
C THR A 33 -24.53 -10.68 -10.51
N LEU A 34 -24.92 -11.44 -11.54
CA LEU A 34 -25.88 -11.03 -12.56
C LEU A 34 -27.23 -10.59 -11.97
N PRO A 35 -27.88 -11.32 -11.02
CA PRO A 35 -29.13 -10.89 -10.42
C PRO A 35 -29.01 -9.53 -9.74
N SER A 36 -27.96 -9.29 -8.95
CA SER A 36 -27.77 -8.01 -8.26
C SER A 36 -27.57 -6.85 -9.23
N LEU A 37 -26.71 -7.02 -10.24
CA LEU A 37 -26.46 -5.98 -11.24
C LEU A 37 -27.70 -5.72 -12.10
N LEU A 38 -28.42 -6.77 -12.49
CA LEU A 38 -29.67 -6.67 -13.25
C LEU A 38 -30.77 -6.00 -12.40
N SER A 39 -30.89 -6.34 -11.12
CA SER A 39 -31.84 -5.69 -10.21
C SER A 39 -31.57 -4.19 -10.10
N ILE A 40 -30.32 -3.79 -9.89
CA ILE A 40 -29.95 -2.37 -9.83
C ILE A 40 -30.26 -1.69 -11.17
N GLY A 41 -29.90 -2.29 -12.30
CA GLY A 41 -30.17 -1.76 -13.63
C GLY A 41 -31.67 -1.56 -13.90
N LEU A 42 -32.50 -2.56 -13.57
CA LEU A 42 -33.96 -2.48 -13.70
C LEU A 42 -34.53 -1.40 -12.77
N LEU A 43 -34.13 -1.38 -11.50
CA LEU A 43 -34.53 -0.35 -10.54
C LEU A 43 -34.22 1.05 -11.05
N THR A 44 -33.02 1.28 -11.61
CA THR A 44 -32.63 2.59 -12.18
C THR A 44 -33.45 2.97 -13.41
N THR A 45 -34.00 2.00 -14.15
CA THR A 45 -34.84 2.26 -15.34
C THR A 45 -36.27 2.64 -14.95
N PHE A 46 -36.78 2.07 -13.85
CA PHE A 46 -38.11 2.39 -13.32
C PHE A 46 -38.14 3.66 -12.47
N THR A 47 -37.02 4.03 -11.83
CA THR A 47 -36.90 5.32 -11.14
C THR A 47 -36.59 6.44 -12.14
N LYS A 48 -37.63 7.04 -12.73
CA LYS A 48 -37.52 8.28 -13.51
C LYS A 48 -37.73 9.51 -12.62
N GLY A 49 -36.99 10.59 -12.89
CA GLY A 49 -37.23 11.92 -12.31
C GLY A 49 -36.16 12.42 -11.32
N THR A 50 -36.55 13.31 -10.41
CA THR A 50 -35.65 14.02 -9.47
C THR A 50 -34.84 13.08 -8.57
N VAL A 51 -35.39 11.92 -8.19
CA VAL A 51 -34.72 10.91 -7.36
C VAL A 51 -33.52 10.29 -8.11
N GLN A 52 -33.66 9.99 -9.41
CA GLN A 52 -32.56 9.45 -10.22
C GLN A 52 -31.38 10.43 -10.30
N ARG A 53 -31.69 11.73 -10.46
CA ARG A 53 -30.68 12.79 -10.48
C ARG A 53 -29.95 12.91 -9.13
N TYR A 54 -30.67 12.83 -8.01
CA TYR A 54 -30.05 12.86 -6.69
C TYR A 54 -29.16 11.64 -6.43
N VAL A 55 -29.62 10.42 -6.75
CA VAL A 55 -28.85 9.18 -6.55
C VAL A 55 -27.57 9.20 -7.40
N THR A 56 -27.67 9.55 -8.68
CA THR A 56 -26.49 9.62 -9.58
C THR A 56 -25.52 10.73 -9.19
N SER A 57 -25.99 11.94 -8.84
CA SER A 57 -25.11 13.00 -8.34
C SER A 57 -24.43 12.62 -7.02
N PHE A 58 -25.14 11.99 -6.08
CA PHE A 58 -24.55 11.56 -4.82
C PHE A 58 -23.45 10.50 -5.04
N SER A 59 -23.72 9.48 -5.86
CA SER A 59 -22.72 8.46 -6.19
C SER A 59 -21.52 9.06 -6.93
N ALA A 60 -21.73 9.98 -7.87
CA ALA A 60 -20.65 10.65 -8.59
C ALA A 60 -19.76 11.47 -7.65
N VAL A 61 -20.36 12.29 -6.77
CA VAL A 61 -19.62 13.09 -5.79
C VAL A 61 -18.85 12.18 -4.84
N LEU A 62 -19.46 11.11 -4.34
CA LEU A 62 -18.79 10.14 -3.46
C LEU A 62 -17.56 9.53 -4.14
N ILE A 63 -17.67 9.10 -5.41
CA ILE A 63 -16.56 8.51 -6.16
C ILE A 63 -15.45 9.54 -6.39
N ILE A 64 -15.80 10.78 -6.75
CA ILE A 64 -14.82 11.86 -6.96
C ILE A 64 -14.08 12.16 -5.65
N VAL A 65 -14.81 12.29 -4.53
CA VAL A 65 -14.20 12.54 -3.21
C VAL A 65 -13.27 11.40 -2.83
N LEU A 66 -13.69 10.15 -3.02
CA LEU A 66 -12.87 8.98 -2.69
C LEU A 66 -11.64 8.88 -3.61
N GLY A 67 -11.79 9.23 -4.90
CA GLY A 67 -10.69 9.29 -5.86
C GLY A 67 -9.66 10.35 -5.50
N VAL A 68 -10.11 11.58 -5.19
CA VAL A 68 -9.24 12.67 -4.73
C VAL A 68 -8.55 12.32 -3.42
N TYR A 69 -9.25 11.66 -2.50
CA TYR A 69 -8.67 11.22 -1.22
C TYR A 69 -7.58 10.16 -1.40
N ASN A 70 -7.71 9.25 -2.37
CA ASN A 70 -6.71 8.21 -2.64
C ASN A 70 -5.57 8.67 -3.59
N LEU A 71 -5.72 9.83 -4.23
CA LEU A 71 -4.75 10.33 -5.21
C LEU A 71 -3.33 10.51 -4.65
N PRO A 72 -3.14 11.10 -3.45
CA PRO A 72 -1.81 11.26 -2.87
C PRO A 72 -1.11 9.92 -2.64
N SER A 73 -1.85 8.92 -2.15
CA SER A 73 -1.34 7.56 -1.91
C SER A 73 -0.93 6.84 -3.20
N GLY A 74 -1.62 7.13 -4.32
CA GLY A 74 -1.22 6.64 -5.63
C GLY A 74 0.08 7.30 -6.13
N LEU A 75 0.21 8.62 -5.97
CA LEU A 75 1.41 9.35 -6.40
C LEU A 75 2.64 9.00 -5.55
N THR A 76 2.48 8.72 -4.25
CA THR A 76 3.59 8.25 -3.39
C THR A 76 4.05 6.86 -3.80
N LEU A 77 3.14 5.93 -4.14
CA LEU A 77 3.51 4.59 -4.60
C LEU A 77 4.33 4.60 -5.90
N VAL A 78 4.00 5.52 -6.81
CA VAL A 78 4.71 5.67 -8.09
C VAL A 78 5.98 6.53 -7.94
N GLY A 79 6.18 7.16 -6.78
CA GLY A 79 7.33 8.04 -6.50
C GLY A 79 7.27 9.39 -7.22
N ALA A 80 6.09 9.79 -7.71
CA ALA A 80 5.86 11.03 -8.45
C ALA A 80 5.57 12.23 -7.55
N ALA A 81 5.21 12.02 -6.28
CA ALA A 81 5.05 13.08 -5.29
C ALA A 81 5.86 12.78 -4.01
N THR A 82 6.65 13.76 -3.59
CA THR A 82 7.20 13.87 -2.23
C THR A 82 6.14 14.54 -1.37
N VAL A 83 5.44 13.79 -0.53
CA VAL A 83 4.60 14.39 0.51
C VAL A 83 5.54 15.06 1.52
N ASP A 84 5.35 16.35 1.73
CA ASP A 84 6.13 17.17 2.67
C ASP A 84 5.74 16.76 4.10
N VAL A 85 6.33 15.67 4.59
CA VAL A 85 6.14 15.18 5.96
C VAL A 85 7.19 15.83 6.85
N PRO A 86 6.85 16.33 8.05
CA PRO A 86 7.84 16.81 9.00
C PRO A 86 8.91 15.73 9.21
N VAL A 87 10.14 16.08 8.84
CA VAL A 87 11.27 15.17 8.83
C VAL A 87 11.86 15.11 10.23
N VAL A 88 11.80 13.95 10.87
CA VAL A 88 12.51 13.67 12.12
C VAL A 88 13.71 12.83 11.75
N ASP A 89 14.89 13.47 11.73
CA ASP A 89 16.13 12.85 11.31
C ASP A 89 16.84 12.19 12.51
N ALA A 90 17.36 10.98 12.30
CA ALA A 90 18.19 10.31 13.28
C ALA A 90 19.49 9.83 12.61
N PRO A 91 20.67 10.20 13.15
CA PRO A 91 21.93 9.78 12.57
C PRO A 91 22.11 8.25 12.68
N PRO A 92 22.59 7.57 11.62
CA PRO A 92 22.89 6.15 11.69
C PRO A 92 24.05 5.89 12.67
N VAL A 93 23.97 4.80 13.41
CA VAL A 93 25.07 4.35 14.27
C VAL A 93 25.91 3.34 13.48
N LEU A 94 27.22 3.60 13.35
CA LEU A 94 28.16 2.67 12.72
C LEU A 94 28.60 1.63 13.75
N LEU A 95 28.24 0.37 13.53
CA LEU A 95 28.76 -0.79 14.26
C LEU A 95 29.43 -1.73 13.26
N ASP A 96 30.72 -2.01 13.44
CA ASP A 96 31.46 -3.05 12.70
C ASP A 96 31.27 -3.00 11.17
N ASP A 97 31.53 -1.84 10.55
CA ASP A 97 31.35 -1.57 9.11
C ASP A 97 29.91 -1.69 8.57
N VAL A 98 28.91 -1.80 9.46
CA VAL A 98 27.48 -1.81 9.14
C VAL A 98 26.79 -0.55 9.69
N GLN A 99 25.95 0.07 8.88
CA GLN A 99 25.10 1.19 9.30
C GLN A 99 23.82 0.65 9.94
N VAL A 100 23.67 0.83 11.26
CA VAL A 100 22.44 0.43 11.95
C VAL A 100 21.52 1.64 12.06
N ILE A 101 20.31 1.50 11.51
CA ILE A 101 19.24 2.49 11.64
C ILE A 101 18.04 1.87 12.35
N SER A 102 17.41 2.63 13.24
CA SER A 102 16.27 2.16 14.04
C SER A 102 15.05 3.04 13.81
N MET A 103 13.90 2.41 13.64
CA MET A 103 12.61 3.05 13.39
C MET A 103 11.52 2.38 14.22
N ALA A 104 10.53 3.15 14.68
CA ALA A 104 9.29 2.66 15.26
C ALA A 104 8.10 3.04 14.39
N VAL A 105 7.12 2.14 14.31
CA VAL A 105 5.85 2.38 13.62
C VAL A 105 4.73 2.52 14.66
N ASN A 106 4.17 3.73 14.76
CA ASN A 106 3.09 4.05 15.70
C ASN A 106 1.80 4.33 14.95
N GLY A 107 0.91 3.34 14.87
CA GLY A 107 -0.31 3.45 14.08
C GLY A 107 0.00 3.46 12.58
N TYR A 108 0.01 4.66 12.00
CA TYR A 108 0.37 4.93 10.60
C TYR A 108 1.61 5.83 10.47
N ASP A 109 2.21 6.27 11.57
CA ASP A 109 3.34 7.18 11.56
C ASP A 109 4.66 6.43 11.72
N TYR A 110 5.69 6.86 10.98
CA TYR A 110 7.05 6.36 11.08
C TYR A 110 7.91 7.36 11.83
N ALA A 111 8.62 6.90 12.85
CA ALA A 111 9.50 7.74 13.65
C ALA A 111 10.78 6.98 14.01
N PRO A 112 11.96 7.48 13.63
CA PRO A 112 12.23 8.53 12.64
C PRO A 112 11.81 8.12 11.21
N ASN A 113 11.48 9.10 10.36
CA ASN A 113 11.06 8.90 8.97
C ASN A 113 12.13 9.28 7.93
N SER A 114 13.29 9.82 8.35
CA SER A 114 14.43 10.10 7.49
C SER A 114 15.70 9.49 8.03
N PHE A 115 16.53 9.00 7.13
CA PHE A 115 17.89 8.57 7.44
C PHE A 115 18.85 8.92 6.33
N THR A 116 20.03 9.40 6.69
CA THR A 116 21.14 9.61 5.76
C THR A 116 22.06 8.40 5.76
N LEU A 117 22.27 7.76 4.60
CA LEU A 117 23.03 6.51 4.45
C LEU A 117 24.22 6.72 3.53
N LYS A 118 25.35 6.04 3.81
CA LYS A 118 26.51 6.01 2.91
C LYS A 118 26.33 4.98 1.81
N LYS A 119 26.61 5.37 0.56
CA LYS A 119 26.64 4.48 -0.60
C LYS A 119 27.66 3.35 -0.41
N GLY A 120 27.27 2.12 -0.77
CA GLY A 120 28.15 0.95 -0.79
C GLY A 120 28.44 0.33 0.58
N VAL A 121 27.92 0.89 1.67
CA VAL A 121 28.08 0.35 3.03
C VAL A 121 26.80 -0.41 3.42
N PRO A 122 26.89 -1.65 3.92
CA PRO A 122 25.72 -2.43 4.31
C PRO A 122 24.92 -1.73 5.42
N VAL A 123 23.59 -1.81 5.32
CA VAL A 123 22.65 -1.17 6.25
C VAL A 123 21.81 -2.24 6.92
N GLU A 124 21.69 -2.15 8.24
CA GLU A 124 20.77 -2.93 9.05
C GLU A 124 19.64 -2.02 9.54
N TRP A 125 18.46 -2.18 8.96
CA TRP A 125 17.27 -1.43 9.31
C TRP A 125 16.41 -2.20 10.31
N ARG A 126 16.38 -1.69 11.55
CA ARG A 126 15.65 -2.25 12.67
C ARG A 126 14.33 -1.53 12.84
N ILE A 127 13.23 -2.24 12.75
CA ILE A 127 11.88 -1.67 12.78
C ILE A 127 11.08 -2.28 13.93
N ASP A 128 10.63 -1.45 14.87
CA ASP A 128 9.64 -1.82 15.88
C ASP A 128 8.22 -1.66 15.33
N GLY A 129 7.57 -2.78 15.04
CA GLY A 129 6.23 -2.85 14.46
C GLY A 129 5.10 -3.09 15.48
N LYS A 130 5.37 -3.05 16.79
CA LYS A 130 4.37 -3.37 17.84
C LYS A 130 3.07 -2.60 17.70
N ASN A 131 3.15 -1.31 17.39
CA ASN A 131 2.00 -0.42 17.31
C ASN A 131 1.48 -0.22 15.88
N ALA A 132 2.01 -0.96 14.89
CA ALA A 132 1.61 -0.83 13.50
C ALA A 132 0.16 -1.30 13.27
N ARG A 133 -0.62 -0.51 12.52
CA ARG A 133 -2.04 -0.79 12.23
C ARG A 133 -2.32 -0.99 10.75
N GLY A 134 -3.23 -1.90 10.43
CA GLY A 134 -3.70 -2.13 9.07
C GLY A 134 -2.55 -2.38 8.08
N CYS A 135 -2.50 -1.58 7.01
CA CYS A 135 -1.46 -1.65 5.98
C CYS A 135 -0.06 -1.31 6.49
N ALA A 136 0.10 -0.54 7.57
CA ALA A 136 1.39 -0.20 8.15
C ALA A 136 2.15 -1.42 8.72
N LYS A 137 1.51 -2.60 8.82
CA LYS A 137 2.18 -3.87 9.15
C LYS A 137 3.07 -4.41 8.02
N ILE A 138 2.98 -3.84 6.81
CA ILE A 138 3.83 -4.23 5.68
C ILE A 138 4.54 -2.97 5.21
N ILE A 139 5.87 -3.02 5.21
CA ILE A 139 6.71 -1.94 4.73
C ILE A 139 7.27 -2.28 3.35
N THR A 140 7.32 -1.28 2.48
CA THR A 140 7.83 -1.43 1.12
C THR A 140 8.75 -0.28 0.75
N ALA A 141 9.90 -0.61 0.15
CA ALA A 141 10.83 0.32 -0.48
C ALA A 141 11.13 -0.19 -1.90
N PRO A 142 10.32 0.19 -2.90
CA PRO A 142 10.36 -0.42 -4.24
C PRO A 142 11.72 -0.32 -4.93
N LYS A 143 12.40 0.83 -4.80
CA LYS A 143 13.75 1.06 -5.39
C LYS A 143 14.83 0.14 -4.79
N LEU A 144 14.61 -0.41 -3.60
CA LEU A 144 15.52 -1.36 -2.94
C LEU A 144 15.06 -2.82 -3.10
N GLY A 145 13.89 -3.06 -3.72
CA GLY A 145 13.30 -4.40 -3.80
C GLY A 145 12.83 -4.96 -2.46
N VAL A 146 12.68 -4.11 -1.43
CA VAL A 146 12.28 -4.53 -0.09
C VAL A 146 10.76 -4.47 0.02
N THR A 147 10.12 -5.59 0.37
CA THR A 147 8.72 -5.62 0.82
C THR A 147 8.60 -6.65 1.92
N GLU A 148 8.44 -6.19 3.16
CA GLU A 148 8.55 -7.04 4.35
C GLU A 148 7.40 -6.80 5.31
N ARG A 149 6.97 -7.88 5.98
CA ARG A 149 5.94 -7.81 7.01
C ARG A 149 6.61 -7.59 8.37
N LEU A 150 6.16 -6.54 9.06
CA LEU A 150 6.63 -6.23 10.41
C LEU A 150 6.05 -7.20 11.43
N ASN A 151 6.92 -7.74 12.29
CA ASN A 151 6.52 -8.52 13.45
C ASN A 151 5.94 -7.59 14.52
N SER A 152 4.82 -8.00 15.13
CA SER A 152 4.19 -7.28 16.23
C SER A 152 4.81 -7.63 17.59
N ASP A 153 5.56 -8.74 17.70
CA ASP A 153 6.14 -9.21 18.97
C ASP A 153 7.64 -8.91 19.08
N SER A 154 8.34 -8.76 17.94
CA SER A 154 9.79 -8.53 17.89
C SER A 154 10.17 -7.42 16.91
N VAL A 155 11.37 -6.87 17.08
CA VAL A 155 11.97 -5.95 16.11
C VAL A 155 12.24 -6.72 14.82
N THR A 156 11.80 -6.16 13.69
CA THR A 156 12.04 -6.71 12.35
C THR A 156 13.34 -6.12 11.82
N ILE A 157 14.22 -6.96 11.28
CA ILE A 157 15.54 -6.54 10.80
C ILE A 157 15.61 -6.75 9.29
N ILE A 158 15.80 -5.68 8.54
CA ILE A 158 15.95 -5.70 7.08
C ILE A 158 17.38 -5.30 6.73
N ARG A 159 18.05 -6.10 5.91
CA ARG A 159 19.42 -5.84 5.47
C ARG A 159 19.44 -5.49 3.99
N PHE A 160 20.08 -4.38 3.66
CA PHE A 160 20.25 -3.96 2.28
C PHE A 160 21.54 -3.15 2.12
N THR A 161 22.02 -3.06 0.88
CA THR A 161 23.20 -2.25 0.56
C THR A 161 22.83 -1.25 -0.54
N PRO A 162 22.82 0.06 -0.26
CA PRO A 162 22.47 1.06 -1.27
C PRO A 162 23.61 1.19 -2.30
N THR A 163 23.32 0.87 -3.57
CA THR A 163 24.30 0.86 -4.67
C THR A 163 24.33 2.15 -5.49
N ALA A 164 23.28 2.98 -5.40
CA ALA A 164 23.14 4.25 -6.11
C ALA A 164 22.88 5.39 -5.12
N ALA A 165 23.47 6.56 -5.40
CA ALA A 165 23.20 7.77 -4.65
C ALA A 165 21.84 8.35 -5.03
N GLY A 166 21.19 9.05 -4.09
CA GLY A 166 19.89 9.69 -4.28
C GLY A 166 18.87 9.33 -3.20
N SER A 167 17.63 9.81 -3.38
CA SER A 167 16.54 9.58 -2.44
C SER A 167 15.77 8.29 -2.77
N VAL A 168 15.63 7.46 -1.74
CA VAL A 168 14.85 6.22 -1.77
C VAL A 168 13.69 6.37 -0.80
N GLN A 169 12.47 6.43 -1.33
CA GLN A 169 11.28 6.48 -0.49
C GLN A 169 10.88 5.08 -0.02
N PHE A 170 10.33 5.01 1.19
CA PHE A 170 9.68 3.82 1.74
C PHE A 170 8.33 4.20 2.36
N THR A 171 7.35 3.31 2.25
CA THR A 171 5.97 3.53 2.74
C THR A 171 5.31 2.18 3.06
N CYS A 172 4.03 2.16 3.42
CA CYS A 172 3.25 0.92 3.52
C CYS A 172 2.73 0.48 2.14
N THR A 173 2.20 -0.74 2.03
CA THR A 173 1.64 -1.26 0.76
C THR A 173 0.50 -0.43 0.15
N MET A 174 -0.13 0.41 0.95
CA MET A 174 -1.18 1.33 0.48
C MET A 174 -0.70 2.77 0.25
N GLY A 175 0.57 3.09 0.54
CA GLY A 175 1.10 4.45 0.35
C GLY A 175 0.55 5.50 1.31
N MET A 176 -0.06 5.06 2.42
CA MET A 176 -0.75 5.94 3.38
C MET A 176 0.06 6.17 4.65
N ALA A 177 0.83 5.17 5.11
CA ALA A 177 1.62 5.30 6.32
C ALA A 177 2.82 6.20 6.05
N GLY A 178 3.11 7.08 7.02
CA GLY A 178 4.00 8.23 6.96
C GLY A 178 5.21 7.97 6.07
N PRO A 179 5.24 8.51 4.83
CA PRO A 179 6.30 8.18 3.90
C PRO A 179 7.64 8.59 4.51
N GLY A 180 8.58 7.66 4.43
CA GLY A 180 9.94 7.91 4.87
C GLY A 180 10.89 7.94 3.69
N VAL A 181 12.08 8.51 3.92
CA VAL A 181 13.11 8.69 2.90
C VAL A 181 14.46 8.28 3.43
N PHE A 182 15.18 7.49 2.63
CA PHE A 182 16.61 7.31 2.77
C PHE A 182 17.32 8.26 1.81
N THR A 183 18.18 9.10 2.34
CA THR A 183 19.08 9.96 1.56
C THR A 183 20.42 9.27 1.45
N VAL A 184 20.72 8.69 0.29
CA VAL A 184 21.99 8.02 0.05
C VAL A 184 23.02 9.02 -0.49
N VAL A 185 24.08 9.23 0.28
CA VAL A 185 25.23 10.09 -0.04
C VAL A 185 26.49 9.28 -0.36
#